data_AF-A0A3C0U4X0-F1
#
_entry.id   AF-A0A3C0U4X0-F1
#
_cell.length_a   1.000
_cell.length_b   1.000
_cell.length_c   1.000
_cell.angle_alpha   90.00
_cell.angle_beta   90.00
_cell.angle_gamma   90.00
#
_symmetry.space_group_name_H-M   'P 1'
#
loop_
_entity.id
_entity.type
_entity.pdbx_description
1 polymer ?
#
loop_
_entity_poly.entity_id
_entity_poly.type
_entity_poly.pdbx_seq_one_letter_code
_entity_poly.pdbx_strand_id
1 'polypeptide(L)'
;MIMHVIAGLHSYLLLFRLAHVVDKAEFLTEDEAKENTLLEHQLKTTANFSTKSALVTWYTGGLNFQVEHHLFPTINHIHYPKIAEIVRKTAEEFQLPYNEYKTTLSALKGHFNHLRNMGMSPT
;
A
#
# COMPACT_ATOMS: atom_id res chain seq x y z
N MET A 1 -18.75 -23.38 -1.18
CA MET A 1 -19.36 -22.03 -1.13
C MET A 1 -18.89 -21.22 0.09
N ILE A 2 -19.09 -21.66 1.33
CA ILE A 2 -18.66 -20.90 2.55
C ILE A 2 -17.14 -20.61 2.57
N MET A 3 -16.30 -21.60 2.28
CA MET A 3 -14.84 -21.41 2.23
C MET A 3 -14.41 -20.35 1.20
N HIS A 4 -15.08 -20.29 0.04
CA HIS A 4 -14.73 -19.33 -1.01
C HIS A 4 -15.15 -17.90 -0.61
N VAL A 5 -16.27 -17.74 0.08
CA VAL A 5 -16.71 -16.45 0.62
C VAL A 5 -15.74 -15.94 1.68
N ILE A 6 -15.32 -16.82 2.61
CA ILE A 6 -14.34 -16.47 3.65
C ILE A 6 -12.99 -16.10 3.03
N ALA A 7 -12.49 -16.90 2.09
CA ALA A 7 -11.23 -16.62 1.40
C ALA A 7 -11.29 -15.31 0.59
N GLY A 8 -12.41 -15.06 -0.11
CA GLY A 8 -12.60 -13.82 -0.87
C GLY A 8 -12.65 -12.57 0.01
N LEU A 9 -13.42 -12.62 1.10
CA LEU A 9 -13.49 -11.53 2.08
C LEU A 9 -12.13 -11.28 2.75
N HIS A 10 -11.44 -12.35 3.11
CA HIS A 10 -10.11 -12.26 3.74
C HIS A 10 -9.10 -11.57 2.81
N SER A 11 -8.99 -12.02 1.55
CA SER A 11 -8.08 -11.45 0.57
C SER A 11 -8.39 -9.98 0.26
N TYR A 12 -9.67 -9.63 0.09
CA TYR A 12 -10.09 -8.25 -0.18
C TYR A 12 -9.82 -7.32 1.02
N LEU A 13 -10.16 -7.75 2.24
CA LEU A 13 -10.06 -6.93 3.44
C LEU A 13 -8.62 -6.74 3.93
N LEU A 14 -7.74 -7.74 3.72
CA LEU A 14 -6.37 -7.66 4.23
C LEU A 14 -5.35 -7.20 3.20
N LEU A 15 -5.55 -7.49 1.91
CA LEU A 15 -4.51 -7.19 0.91
C LEU A 15 -4.74 -5.82 0.26
N PHE A 16 -5.94 -5.59 -0.27
CA PHE A 16 -6.22 -4.36 -1.01
C PHE A 16 -6.45 -3.15 -0.10
N ARG A 17 -7.19 -3.33 1.00
CA ARG A 17 -7.49 -2.21 1.92
C ARG A 17 -6.27 -1.72 2.68
N LEU A 18 -5.37 -2.62 3.09
CA LEU A 18 -4.17 -2.21 3.86
C LEU A 18 -3.13 -1.47 3.02
N ALA A 19 -3.28 -1.48 1.70
CA ALA A 19 -2.41 -0.73 0.80
C ALA A 19 -2.99 0.60 0.32
N HIS A 20 -4.32 0.78 0.34
CA HIS A 20 -4.97 1.96 -0.26
C HIS A 20 -5.90 2.71 0.71
N VAL A 21 -6.35 2.08 1.79
CA VAL A 21 -7.29 2.66 2.77
C VAL A 21 -6.61 2.74 4.12
N VAL A 22 -5.57 3.55 4.23
CA VAL A 22 -4.74 3.65 5.44
C VAL A 22 -4.33 5.09 5.66
N ASP A 23 -3.97 5.42 6.90
CA ASP A 23 -3.64 6.80 7.30
C ASP A 23 -2.39 7.40 6.63
N LYS A 24 -1.56 6.57 5.98
CA LYS A 24 -0.43 7.02 5.16
C LYS A 24 -0.75 7.21 3.68
N ALA A 25 -1.85 6.66 3.19
CA ALA A 25 -2.23 6.82 1.79
C ALA A 25 -3.04 8.11 1.61
N GLU A 26 -2.63 8.95 0.67
CA GLU A 26 -3.34 10.18 0.35
C GLU A 26 -4.55 9.90 -0.54
N PHE A 27 -5.66 10.61 -0.29
CA PHE A 27 -6.86 10.58 -1.11
C PHE A 27 -6.98 11.91 -1.84
N LEU A 28 -6.28 11.98 -2.98
CA LEU A 28 -6.18 13.20 -3.77
C LEU A 28 -7.50 13.51 -4.47
N THR A 29 -7.88 14.78 -4.47
CA THR A 29 -8.94 15.31 -5.34
C THR A 29 -8.51 15.26 -6.80
N GLU A 30 -9.46 15.42 -7.73
CA GLU A 30 -9.14 15.42 -9.16
C GLU A 30 -8.12 16.50 -9.55
N ASP A 31 -8.20 17.68 -8.92
CA ASP A 31 -7.30 18.78 -9.24
C ASP A 31 -5.90 18.54 -8.67
N GLU A 32 -5.78 18.01 -7.46
CA GLU A 32 -4.50 17.58 -6.90
C GLU A 32 -3.88 16.43 -7.71
N ALA A 33 -4.70 15.50 -8.21
CA ALA A 33 -4.21 14.37 -9.00
C ALA A 33 -3.62 14.82 -10.36
N LYS A 34 -4.15 15.87 -10.99
CA LYS A 34 -3.63 16.43 -12.26
C LYS A 34 -2.25 17.07 -12.11
N GLU A 35 -1.94 17.61 -10.93
CA GLU A 35 -0.64 18.21 -10.62
C GLU A 35 0.46 17.17 -10.37
N ASN A 36 0.08 15.90 -10.14
CA ASN A 36 1.03 14.82 -9.91
C ASN A 36 1.32 14.05 -11.20
N THR A 37 2.58 13.64 -11.39
CA THR A 37 2.90 12.62 -12.38
C THR A 37 2.28 11.28 -11.99
N LEU A 38 2.14 10.36 -12.95
CA LEU A 38 1.61 9.02 -12.67
C LEU A 38 2.41 8.31 -11.56
N LEU A 39 3.73 8.45 -11.53
CA LEU A 39 4.60 7.80 -10.55
C LEU A 39 4.41 8.41 -9.15
N GLU A 40 4.37 9.73 -9.06
CA GLU A 40 4.13 10.45 -7.80
C GLU A 40 2.76 10.12 -7.23
N HIS A 41 1.74 10.04 -8.10
CA HIS A 41 0.40 9.63 -7.71
C HIS A 41 0.44 8.24 -7.06
N GLN A 42 1.08 7.24 -7.69
CA GLN A 42 1.16 5.89 -7.11
C GLN A 42 1.91 5.87 -5.77
N LEU A 43 2.97 6.67 -5.62
CA LEU A 43 3.72 6.77 -4.36
C LEU A 43 2.91 7.40 -3.22
N LYS A 44 2.09 8.41 -3.54
CA LYS A 44 1.23 9.12 -2.56
C LYS A 44 0.01 8.30 -2.14
N THR A 45 -0.64 7.62 -3.09
CA THR A 45 -1.94 6.96 -2.86
C THR A 45 -1.82 5.49 -2.47
N THR A 46 -0.61 4.92 -2.48
CA THR A 46 -0.36 3.51 -2.16
C THR A 46 0.62 3.36 -1.01
N ALA A 47 0.40 2.35 -0.17
CA ALA A 47 1.27 1.96 0.93
C ALA A 47 1.66 0.48 0.87
N ASN A 48 2.91 0.19 1.20
CA ASN A 48 3.44 -1.14 1.42
C ASN A 48 3.29 -1.57 2.89
N PHE A 49 3.33 -2.86 3.18
CA PHE A 49 3.32 -3.37 4.56
C PHE A 49 4.14 -4.64 4.71
N SER A 50 4.75 -4.86 5.88
CA SER A 50 5.47 -6.10 6.21
C SER A 50 6.47 -6.59 5.14
N THR A 51 7.09 -5.69 4.39
CA THR A 51 7.97 -5.99 3.25
C THR A 51 9.18 -6.86 3.63
N LYS A 52 9.64 -6.78 4.88
CA LYS A 52 10.75 -7.60 5.39
C LYS A 52 10.33 -8.99 5.86
N SER A 53 9.04 -9.31 5.90
CA SER A 53 8.55 -10.61 6.34
C SER A 53 8.38 -11.56 5.17
N ALA A 54 9.24 -12.57 5.09
CA ALA A 54 9.15 -13.62 4.07
C ALA A 54 7.85 -14.41 4.18
N LEU A 55 7.36 -14.65 5.41
CA LEU A 55 6.09 -15.33 5.65
C LEU A 55 4.92 -14.53 5.09
N VAL A 56 4.86 -13.22 5.37
CA VAL A 56 3.79 -12.36 4.84
C VAL A 56 3.91 -12.29 3.33
N THR A 57 5.10 -12.06 2.79
CA THR A 57 5.31 -11.97 1.33
C THR A 57 4.85 -13.23 0.60
N TRP A 58 5.17 -14.42 1.13
CA TRP A 58 4.68 -15.69 0.60
C TRP A 58 3.15 -15.82 0.73
N TYR A 59 2.61 -15.51 1.91
CA TYR A 59 1.19 -15.62 2.19
C TYR A 59 0.34 -14.70 1.30
N THR A 60 0.80 -13.48 1.05
CA THR A 60 0.12 -12.48 0.24
C THR A 60 0.46 -12.61 -1.25
N GLY A 61 1.29 -13.57 -1.66
CA GLY A 61 1.75 -13.69 -3.04
C GLY A 61 2.47 -12.42 -3.56
N GLY A 62 3.17 -11.71 -2.68
CA GLY A 62 3.85 -10.45 -3.00
C GLY A 62 2.97 -9.19 -3.03
N LEU A 63 1.66 -9.31 -2.75
CA LEU A 63 0.72 -8.16 -2.71
C LEU A 63 0.94 -7.19 -1.55
N ASN A 64 1.96 -7.41 -0.72
CA ASN A 64 2.40 -6.51 0.33
C ASN A 64 3.39 -5.42 -0.18
N PHE A 65 3.76 -5.52 -1.46
CA PHE A 65 4.57 -4.59 -2.26
C PHE A 65 3.71 -3.96 -3.37
N GLN A 66 2.67 -3.22 -2.99
CA GLN A 66 1.74 -2.60 -3.95
C GLN A 66 2.37 -1.42 -4.69
N VAL A 67 3.26 -0.68 -4.03
CA VAL A 67 4.00 0.40 -4.69
C VAL A 67 4.78 -0.16 -5.88
N GLU A 68 5.56 -1.22 -5.68
CA GLU A 68 6.34 -1.84 -6.75
C GLU A 68 5.46 -2.50 -7.81
N HIS A 69 4.32 -3.06 -7.40
CA HIS A 69 3.36 -3.63 -8.33
C HIS A 69 2.80 -2.59 -9.30
N HIS A 70 2.46 -1.39 -8.81
CA HIS A 70 1.94 -0.30 -9.66
C HIS A 70 3.04 0.35 -10.51
N LEU A 71 4.25 0.51 -9.97
CA LEU A 71 5.38 1.08 -10.70
C LEU A 71 5.92 0.13 -11.77
N PHE A 72 5.90 -1.18 -11.51
CA PHE A 72 6.49 -2.21 -12.38
C PHE A 72 5.56 -3.42 -12.56
N PRO A 73 4.38 -3.25 -13.18
CA PRO A 73 3.35 -4.30 -13.27
C PRO A 73 3.78 -5.52 -14.08
N THR A 74 4.83 -5.40 -14.89
CA THR A 74 5.37 -6.48 -15.72
C THR A 74 6.46 -7.31 -15.03
N ILE A 75 6.94 -6.88 -13.86
CA ILE A 75 8.02 -7.56 -13.14
C ILE A 75 7.43 -8.60 -12.18
N ASN A 76 8.07 -9.76 -12.07
CA ASN A 76 7.67 -10.80 -11.13
C ASN A 76 7.91 -10.36 -9.67
N HIS A 77 6.93 -10.64 -8.80
CA HIS A 77 6.95 -10.26 -7.38
C HIS A 77 8.14 -10.77 -6.57
N ILE A 78 8.83 -11.83 -7.02
CA ILE A 78 10.08 -12.31 -6.40
C ILE A 78 11.16 -11.22 -6.39
N HIS A 79 11.11 -10.27 -7.33
CA HIS A 79 12.07 -9.17 -7.41
C HIS A 79 11.67 -7.94 -6.60
N TYR A 80 10.41 -7.84 -6.15
CA TYR A 80 9.91 -6.68 -5.43
C TYR A 80 10.71 -6.31 -4.17
N PRO A 81 11.21 -7.25 -3.34
CA PRO A 81 12.02 -6.87 -2.18
C PRO A 81 13.28 -6.08 -2.53
N LYS A 82 13.95 -6.42 -3.63
CA LYS A 82 15.15 -5.70 -4.11
C LYS A 82 14.77 -4.38 -4.77
N ILE A 83 13.68 -4.37 -5.53
CA ILE A 83 13.19 -3.17 -6.21
C ILE A 83 12.71 -2.14 -5.19
N ALA A 84 12.02 -2.56 -4.13
CA ALA A 84 11.57 -1.71 -3.04
C ALA A 84 12.73 -0.96 -2.37
N GLU A 85 13.92 -1.55 -2.27
CA GLU A 85 15.11 -0.85 -1.78
C GLU A 85 15.58 0.27 -2.71
N ILE A 86 15.50 0.04 -4.03
CA ILE A 86 15.85 1.03 -5.04
C ILE A 86 14.80 2.14 -5.05
N VAL A 87 13.52 1.79 -5.16
CA VAL A 87 12.39 2.73 -5.17
C VAL A 87 12.40 3.62 -3.93
N ARG A 88 12.62 3.05 -2.73
CA ARG A 88 12.70 3.83 -1.49
C ARG A 88 13.82 4.87 -1.53
N LYS A 89 15.01 4.50 -2.00
CA LYS A 89 16.15 5.43 -2.13
C LYS A 89 15.86 6.52 -3.14
N THR A 90 15.32 6.15 -4.30
CA THR A 90 14.96 7.11 -5.35
C THR A 90 13.85 8.05 -4.87
N ALA A 91 12.81 7.55 -4.20
CA ALA A 91 11.77 8.40 -3.63
C ALA A 91 12.36 9.42 -2.65
N GLU A 92 13.30 9.01 -1.78
CA GLU A 92 14.01 9.91 -0.87
C GLU A 92 14.85 10.96 -1.62
N GLU A 93 15.58 10.57 -2.67
CA GLU A 93 16.37 11.48 -3.52
C GLU A 93 15.51 12.57 -4.18
N PHE A 94 14.30 12.22 -4.61
CA PHE A 94 13.34 13.14 -5.23
C PHE A 94 12.39 13.81 -4.23
N GLN A 95 12.59 13.60 -2.91
CA GLN A 95 11.75 14.13 -1.84
C GLN A 95 10.27 13.72 -1.96
N LEU A 96 10.01 12.52 -2.49
CA LEU A 96 8.70 11.92 -2.64
C LEU A 96 8.41 10.95 -1.49
N PRO A 97 7.13 10.78 -1.10
CA PRO A 97 6.77 9.84 -0.04
C PRO A 97 6.99 8.40 -0.50
N TYR A 98 7.46 7.56 0.42
CA TYR A 98 7.46 6.11 0.27
C TYR A 98 6.72 5.50 1.47
N ASN A 99 5.44 5.24 1.29
CA ASN A 99 4.55 4.81 2.35
C ASN A 99 4.76 3.32 2.67
N GLU A 100 5.26 3.02 3.86
CA GLU A 100 5.53 1.64 4.30
C GLU A 100 5.18 1.44 5.78
N TYR A 101 4.50 0.33 6.09
CA TYR A 101 4.28 -0.15 7.45
C TYR A 101 5.22 -1.31 7.76
N LYS A 102 5.90 -1.23 8.92
CA LYS A 102 6.83 -2.28 9.38
C LYS A 102 6.16 -3.63 9.59
N THR A 103 4.87 -3.63 9.99
CA THR A 103 4.11 -4.84 10.29
C THR A 103 2.67 -4.75 9.78
N THR A 104 2.04 -5.91 9.56
CA THR A 104 0.65 -6.00 9.11
C THR A 104 -0.28 -5.44 10.18
N LEU A 105 0.04 -5.64 11.45
CA LEU A 105 -0.71 -5.05 12.57
C LEU A 105 -0.64 -3.52 12.57
N SER A 106 0.52 -2.94 12.24
CA SER A 106 0.62 -1.48 12.09
C SER A 106 -0.19 -0.95 10.90
N ALA A 107 -0.26 -1.69 9.79
CA ALA A 107 -1.10 -1.33 8.66
C ALA A 107 -2.59 -1.41 9.03
N LEU A 108 -3.01 -2.46 9.75
CA LEU A 108 -4.36 -2.59 10.30
C LEU A 108 -4.72 -1.43 11.22
N LYS A 109 -3.81 -1.05 12.13
CA LYS A 109 -4.01 0.12 12.99
C LYS A 109 -4.15 1.40 12.15
N GLY A 110 -3.33 1.57 11.11
CA GLY A 110 -3.42 2.69 10.19
C GLY A 110 -4.76 2.76 9.45
N HIS A 111 -5.31 1.61 9.05
CA HIS A 111 -6.65 1.52 8.48
C HIS A 111 -7.73 2.00 9.46
N PHE A 112 -7.73 1.50 10.69
CA PHE A 112 -8.71 1.93 11.70
C PHE A 112 -8.57 3.40 12.09
N ASN A 113 -7.34 3.92 12.14
CA ASN A 113 -7.10 5.35 12.35
C ASN A 113 -7.73 6.19 11.23
N HIS A 114 -7.53 5.78 9.97
CA HIS A 114 -8.14 6.45 8.82
C HIS A 114 -9.67 6.45 8.92
N LEU A 115 -10.29 5.29 9.20
CA LEU A 115 -11.74 5.20 9.39
C LEU A 115 -12.24 6.08 10.53
N ARG A 116 -11.51 6.14 11.65
CA ARG A 116 -11.85 7.01 12.77
C ARG A 116 -11.81 8.47 12.35
N ASN A 117 -10.77 8.90 11.64
CA ASN A 117 -10.62 10.29 11.18
C ASN A 117 -11.75 10.66 10.21
N MET A 118 -12.14 9.76 9.30
CA MET A 118 -13.27 9.95 8.38
C MET A 118 -14.64 9.98 9.08
N GLY A 119 -14.76 9.33 10.25
CA GLY A 119 -15.97 9.32 11.06
C GLY A 119 -16.07 10.49 12.05
N MET A 120 -15.02 11.29 12.21
CA MET A 120 -15.05 12.50 13.03
C MET A 120 -15.68 13.65 12.24
N SER A 121 -16.43 14.51 12.92
CA SER A 121 -16.98 15.72 12.28
C SER A 121 -15.83 16.56 11.71
N PRO A 122 -15.97 17.11 10.49
CA PRO A 122 -14.97 18.02 9.95
C PRO A 122 -14.81 19.20 10.90
N THR A 123 -13.59 19.46 11.32
CA THR A 123 -13.21 20.69 12.04
C THR A 123 -13.05 21.85 11.09
#